data_AF-A0A450TRR6-F1
#
_entry.id   AF-A0A450TRR6-F1
#
_cell.length_a   1.000
_cell.length_b   1.000
_cell.length_c   1.000
_cell.angle_alpha   90.00
_cell.angle_beta   90.00
_cell.angle_gamma   90.00
#
_symmetry.space_group_name_H-M   'P 1'
#
loop_
_entity.id
_entity.type
_entity.pdbx_description
1 polymer ?
#
loop_
_entity_poly.entity_id
_entity_poly.type
_entity_poly.pdbx_seq_one_letter_code
_entity_poly.pdbx_strand_id
1 'polypeptide(L)' 'GREEGREQGREEGEETGRKEEKIATARIMKQAGEPVEKIVKYTQLTPEEVGGL' A
#
# COMPACT_ATOMS: atom_id res chain seq x y z
N GLY A 1 -11.29 -17.91 -22.28
CA GLY A 1 -11.65 -19.20 -21.65
C GLY A 1 -10.82 -19.52 -20.42
N ARG A 2 -9.59 -20.06 -20.57
CA ARG A 2 -8.72 -20.47 -19.45
C ARG A 2 -7.45 -19.62 -19.23
N GLU A 3 -7.14 -18.70 -20.14
CA GLU A 3 -5.99 -17.78 -19.98
C GLU A 3 -6.40 -16.50 -19.24
N GLU A 4 -7.52 -15.88 -19.62
CA GLU A 4 -7.99 -14.60 -19.06
C GLU A 4 -8.20 -14.62 -17.53
N GLY A 5 -8.70 -15.74 -16.97
CA GLY A 5 -8.94 -15.86 -15.53
C GLY A 5 -7.66 -15.97 -14.68
N ARG A 6 -6.52 -16.39 -15.26
CA ARG A 6 -5.23 -16.43 -14.53
C ARG A 6 -4.51 -15.10 -14.57
N GLU A 7 -4.66 -14.36 -15.67
CA GLU A 7 -4.03 -13.05 -15.84
C GLU A 7 -4.71 -12.02 -14.93
N GLN A 8 -6.05 -11.97 -14.93
CA GLN A 8 -6.82 -11.10 -14.03
C GLN A 8 -6.57 -11.40 -12.55
N GLY A 9 -6.59 -12.68 -12.14
CA GLY A 9 -6.35 -13.05 -10.75
C GLY A 9 -4.93 -12.75 -10.27
N ARG A 10 -3.94 -12.73 -11.17
CA ARG A 10 -2.56 -12.37 -10.86
C ARG A 10 -2.40 -10.86 -10.74
N GLU A 11 -2.96 -10.11 -11.68
CA GLU A 11 -2.87 -8.64 -11.69
C GLU A 11 -3.59 -8.03 -10.48
N GLU A 12 -4.81 -8.51 -10.17
CA GLU A 12 -5.57 -8.09 -8.98
C GLU A 12 -4.86 -8.44 -7.67
N GLY A 13 -4.21 -9.60 -7.60
CA GLY A 13 -3.44 -10.02 -6.43
C GLY A 13 -2.17 -9.19 -6.23
N GLU A 14 -1.45 -8.89 -7.32
CA GLU A 14 -0.23 -8.06 -7.28
C GLU A 14 -0.55 -6.59 -6.96
N GLU A 15 -1.68 -6.05 -7.42
CA GLU A 15 -2.11 -4.70 -7.06
C GLU A 15 -2.56 -4.60 -5.61
N THR A 16 -3.41 -5.53 -5.16
CA THR A 16 -3.92 -5.56 -3.78
C THR A 16 -2.78 -5.74 -2.78
N GLY A 17 -1.88 -6.70 -3.02
CA GLY A 17 -0.74 -6.95 -2.14
C GLY A 17 0.19 -5.75 -2.01
N ARG A 18 0.50 -5.06 -3.13
CA ARG A 18 1.33 -3.85 -3.10
C ARG A 18 0.68 -2.71 -2.31
N LYS A 19 -0.64 -2.56 -2.38
CA LYS A 19 -1.36 -1.52 -1.62
C LYS A 19 -1.42 -1.85 -0.13
N GLU A 20 -1.68 -3.10 0.22
CA GLU A 20 -1.70 -3.57 1.61
C GLU A 20 -0.33 -3.43 2.28
N GLU A 21 0.76 -3.78 1.60
CA GLU A 21 2.12 -3.62 2.13
C GLU A 21 2.48 -2.15 2.43
N LYS A 22 2.10 -1.24 1.52
CA LYS A 22 2.31 0.21 1.71
C LYS A 22 1.55 0.73 2.93
N ILE A 23 0.29 0.32 3.08
CA ILE A 23 -0.56 0.71 4.22
C ILE A 23 -0.03 0.13 5.53
N ALA A 24 0.37 -1.14 5.54
CA ALA A 24 0.94 -1.81 6.71
C ALA A 24 2.23 -1.10 7.17
N THR A 25 3.12 -0.78 6.23
CA THR A 25 4.35 -0.04 6.50
C THR A 25 4.04 1.35 7.06
N ALA A 26 3.11 2.08 6.44
CA ALA A 26 2.74 3.42 6.89
C ALA A 26 2.14 3.41 8.31
N ARG A 27 1.32 2.41 8.64
CA ARG A 27 0.78 2.22 9.99
C ARG A 27 1.88 1.99 11.03
N ILE A 28 2.84 1.12 10.74
CA ILE A 28 3.96 0.83 11.64
C ILE A 28 4.78 2.10 11.88
N MET A 29 5.11 2.84 10.82
CA MET A 29 5.87 4.08 10.93
C MET A 29 5.09 5.16 11.71
N LYS A 30 3.77 5.28 11.49
CA LYS A 30 2.91 6.21 12.23
C LYS A 30 2.88 5.87 13.72
N GLN A 31 2.74 4.58 14.06
CA GLN A 31 2.78 4.10 15.44
C GLN A 31 4.16 4.32 16.09
N ALA A 32 5.24 4.26 15.31
CA ALA A 32 6.58 4.59 15.75
C ALA A 32 6.81 6.10 15.96
N GLY A 33 5.82 6.96 15.65
CA GLY A 33 5.92 8.41 15.80
C GLY A 33 6.70 9.11 14.69
N GLU A 34 6.89 8.44 13.55
CA GLU A 34 7.56 9.05 12.39
C GLU A 34 6.68 10.17 11.79
N PRO A 35 7.30 11.24 11.27
CA PRO A 35 6.55 12.34 10.66
C PRO A 35 5.89 11.90 9.35
N VAL A 36 4.70 12.44 9.08
CA VAL A 36 3.89 12.12 7.88
C VAL A 36 4.68 12.26 6.59
N GLU A 37 5.52 13.30 6.46
CA GLU A 37 6.37 13.53 5.29
C GLU A 37 7.35 12.38 5.02
N LYS A 38 7.91 11.80 6.09
CA LYS A 38 8.80 10.64 6.00
C LYS A 38 8.00 9.41 5.58
N ILE A 39 6.85 9.18 6.20
CA ILE A 39 5.98 8.04 5.86
C ILE A 39 5.60 8.08 4.38
N VAL A 40 5.11 9.23 3.89
CA VAL A 40 4.78 9.48 2.47
C VAL A 40 5.96 9.16 1.54
N LYS A 41 7.17 9.59 1.90
CA LYS A 41 8.39 9.32 1.12
C LYS A 41 8.73 7.83 1.00
N TYR A 42 8.52 7.05 2.06
CA TYR A 42 8.88 5.63 2.06
C TYR A 42 7.78 4.71 1.52
N THR A 43 6.51 5.03 1.78
CA THR A 43 5.37 4.19 1.34
C THR A 43 4.79 4.62 0.00
N GLN A 44 5.17 5.80 -0.49
CA GLN A 44 4.61 6.44 -1.69
C GLN A 44 3.09 6.61 -1.60
N LEU A 45 2.54 6.63 -0.38
CA LEU A 45 1.16 7.01 -0.11
C LEU A 45 1.06 8.53 -0.07
N THR A 46 -0.13 9.05 -0.32
CA THR A 46 -0.40 10.48 -0.18
C THR A 46 -0.44 10.89 1.31
N PRO A 47 -0.16 12.16 1.63
CA PRO A 47 -0.32 12.66 3.00
C PRO A 47 -1.74 12.46 3.55
N GLU A 48 -2.76 12.54 2.69
CA GLU A 48 -4.15 12.31 3.04
C GLU A 48 -4.40 10.86 3.45
N GLU A 49 -3.89 9.90 2.65
CA GLU A 49 -3.96 8.47 2.98
C GLU A 49 -3.26 8.18 4.32
N VAL A 50 -2.04 8.68 4.52
CA VAL A 50 -1.30 8.51 5.79
C VAL A 50 -2.00 9.19 6.96
N GLY A 51 -2.60 10.36 6.73
CA GLY A 51 -3.38 11.09 7.73
C GLY A 51 -4.57 10.27 8.24
N GLY A 52 -5.22 9.52 7.35
CA GLY A 52 -6.35 8.64 7.65
C GLY A 52 -6.02 7.29 8.29
N LEU A 53 -4.74 6.88 8.34
CA LEU A 53 -4.30 5.61 8.93
C LEU A 53 -4.30 5.58 10.47
#